data_AF-A0A514L9P0-F1
#
_entry.id   AF-A0A514L9P0-F1
#
_cell.length_a   1.000
_cell.length_b   1.000
_cell.length_c   1.000
_cell.angle_alpha   90.00
_cell.angle_beta   90.00
_cell.angle_gamma   90.00
#
_symmetry.space_group_name_H-M   'P 1'
#
loop_
_entity.id
_entity.type
_entity.pdbx_description
1 polymer ?
#
loop_
_entity_poly.entity_id
_entity_poly.type
_entity_poly.pdbx_seq_one_letter_code
_entity_poly.pdbx_strand_id
1 'polypeptide(L)'
;MFGKKPQLKEGVHVFSVKENGNYKDFIFATVTGVEGRKVGISGVIVNPVGLKNKVEQGKTGERSLEILTHPTPDNVVLALVYRVEHENFATVLDLDQDKCDLIPPKVYAMLDGWIRESLPEFINTVLSLPPGAERDEAKRVLKNRMDTLIDKNLKRTLYSVCRSLKILN
;
A
#
# COMPACT_ATOMS: atom_id res chain seq x y z
N MET A 1 31.14 1.17 -6.26
CA MET A 1 30.90 1.95 -5.01
C MET A 1 29.80 1.25 -4.22
N PHE A 2 30.14 0.52 -3.17
CA PHE A 2 29.15 -0.07 -2.27
C PHE A 2 28.67 1.02 -1.31
N GLY A 3 27.44 1.51 -1.53
CA GLY A 3 26.82 2.56 -0.72
C GLY A 3 26.65 2.10 0.73
N LYS A 4 26.91 3.01 1.68
CA LYS A 4 26.66 2.80 3.10
C LYS A 4 25.25 2.24 3.31
N LYS A 5 25.11 1.21 4.15
CA LYS A 5 23.79 0.71 4.56
C LYS A 5 22.97 1.89 5.10
N PRO A 6 21.69 2.03 4.71
CA PRO A 6 20.86 3.11 5.19
C PRO A 6 20.80 3.04 6.72
N GLN A 7 21.03 4.18 7.37
CA GLN A 7 20.96 4.32 8.84
C GLN A 7 19.62 4.92 9.21
N LEU A 8 19.04 4.43 10.30
CA LEU A 8 17.80 4.96 10.83
C LEU A 8 18.05 6.36 11.41
N LYS A 9 17.40 7.37 10.84
CA LYS A 9 17.52 8.79 11.22
C LYS A 9 16.30 9.55 10.72
N GLU A 10 16.11 10.77 11.18
CA GLU A 10 15.03 11.64 10.70
C GLU A 10 15.03 11.79 9.17
N GLY A 11 13.82 11.81 8.61
CA GLY A 11 13.60 11.94 7.16
C GLY A 11 13.78 10.65 6.36
N VAL A 12 14.20 9.53 6.97
CA VAL A 12 14.19 8.24 6.26
C VAL A 12 12.81 7.61 6.31
N HIS A 13 12.52 6.78 5.31
CA HIS A 13 11.24 6.10 5.21
C HIS A 13 11.33 4.68 5.77
N VAL A 14 10.27 4.28 6.45
CA VAL A 14 10.15 2.99 7.10
C VAL A 14 8.83 2.32 6.75
N PHE A 15 8.84 1.00 6.83
CA PHE A 15 7.69 0.14 6.78
C PHE A 15 7.54 -0.59 8.10
N SER A 16 6.33 -0.59 8.64
CA SER A 16 5.98 -1.24 9.89
C SER A 16 4.62 -1.92 9.77
N VAL A 17 4.23 -2.64 10.81
CA VAL A 17 2.98 -3.39 10.86
C VAL A 17 2.36 -3.23 12.22
N LYS A 18 1.03 -3.34 12.28
CA LYS A 18 0.28 -3.36 13.52
C LYS A 18 -0.69 -4.54 13.49
N GLU A 19 -0.76 -5.30 14.57
CA GLU A 19 -1.71 -6.39 14.69
C GLU A 19 -3.16 -5.86 14.67
N ASN A 20 -4.03 -6.53 13.91
CA ASN A 20 -5.44 -6.24 13.77
C ASN A 20 -6.23 -7.56 13.66
N GLY A 21 -6.55 -8.14 14.81
CA GLY A 21 -7.17 -9.45 14.91
C GLY A 21 -6.22 -10.56 14.43
N ASN A 22 -6.64 -11.33 13.43
CA ASN A 22 -5.85 -12.42 12.85
C ASN A 22 -4.89 -11.97 11.75
N TYR A 23 -4.92 -10.69 11.39
CA TYR A 23 -4.17 -10.11 10.28
C TYR A 23 -3.43 -8.85 10.74
N LYS A 24 -2.64 -8.29 9.84
CA LYS A 24 -1.84 -7.08 10.10
C LYS A 24 -2.29 -5.94 9.22
N ASP A 25 -2.38 -4.78 9.81
CA ASP A 25 -2.38 -3.52 9.09
C ASP A 25 -0.93 -3.14 8.81
N PHE A 26 -0.68 -2.50 7.67
CA PHE A 26 0.67 -2.09 7.28
C PHE A 26 0.79 -0.58 7.31
N ILE A 27 1.99 -0.13 7.67
CA ILE A 27 2.33 1.27 7.87
C ILE A 27 3.49 1.60 6.94
N PHE A 28 3.40 2.70 6.23
CA PHE A 28 4.55 3.33 5.59
C PHE A 28 4.62 4.77 6.07
N ALA A 29 5.79 5.16 6.57
CA ALA A 29 5.96 6.41 7.29
C ALA A 29 7.36 6.99 7.11
N THR A 30 7.49 8.26 7.47
CA THR A 30 8.76 8.95 7.59
C THR A 30 9.15 9.06 9.05
N VAL A 31 10.42 8.82 9.36
CA VAL A 31 10.97 8.97 10.71
C VAL A 31 10.99 10.44 11.10
N THR A 32 10.39 10.77 12.24
CA THR A 32 10.30 12.12 12.81
C THR A 32 11.27 12.36 13.96
N GLY A 33 11.82 11.31 14.56
CA GLY A 33 12.81 11.40 15.63
C GLY A 33 13.35 10.03 16.03
N VAL A 34 14.58 9.97 16.56
CA VAL A 34 15.20 8.73 17.05
C VAL A 34 15.81 8.99 18.43
N GLU A 35 15.33 8.28 19.44
CA GLU A 35 15.83 8.34 20.82
C GLU A 35 16.14 6.91 21.32
N GLY A 36 17.41 6.50 21.22
CA GLY A 36 17.83 5.15 21.60
C GLY A 36 17.13 4.07 20.75
N ARG A 37 16.27 3.26 21.39
CA ARG A 37 15.45 2.21 20.74
C ARG A 37 14.04 2.67 20.40
N LYS A 38 13.70 3.93 20.67
CA LYS A 38 12.40 4.53 20.36
C LYS A 38 12.49 5.41 19.11
N VAL A 39 11.56 5.22 18.18
CA VAL A 39 11.60 5.88 16.86
C VAL A 39 10.25 6.49 16.57
N GLY A 40 10.19 7.82 16.54
CA GLY A 40 9.00 8.55 16.12
C GLY A 40 8.78 8.39 14.62
N ILE A 41 7.55 8.12 14.20
CA ILE A 41 7.15 8.01 12.81
C ILE A 41 5.88 8.81 12.54
N SER A 42 5.74 9.31 11.30
CA SER A 42 4.53 9.94 10.80
C SER A 42 4.28 9.53 9.35
N GLY A 43 3.07 9.08 9.04
CA GLY A 43 2.71 8.55 7.73
C GLY A 43 1.28 8.06 7.69
N VAL A 44 1.06 6.90 7.08
CA VAL A 44 -0.27 6.31 6.88
C VAL A 44 -0.27 4.87 7.39
N ILE A 45 -1.34 4.51 8.08
CA ILE A 45 -1.69 3.10 8.36
C ILE A 45 -2.78 2.66 7.39
N VAL A 46 -2.65 1.45 6.85
CA VAL A 46 -3.58 0.88 5.87
C VAL A 46 -4.10 -0.46 6.35
N ASN A 47 -5.43 -0.55 6.41
CA ASN A 47 -6.18 -1.76 6.69
C ASN A 47 -6.69 -2.37 5.36
N PRO A 48 -6.18 -3.54 4.93
CA PRO A 48 -6.55 -4.15 3.66
C PRO A 48 -7.89 -4.91 3.71
N VAL A 49 -8.97 -4.23 4.10
CA VAL A 49 -10.31 -4.81 4.35
C VAL A 49 -10.84 -5.66 3.19
N GLY A 50 -10.63 -5.23 1.95
CA GLY A 50 -11.08 -5.95 0.77
C GLY A 50 -10.37 -7.28 0.58
N LEU A 51 -9.07 -7.36 0.91
CA LEU A 51 -8.31 -8.61 0.86
C LEU A 51 -8.71 -9.53 2.01
N LYS A 52 -8.88 -8.99 3.23
CA LYS A 52 -9.38 -9.73 4.40
C LYS A 52 -10.70 -10.45 4.09
N ASN A 53 -11.68 -9.70 3.58
CA ASN A 53 -13.00 -10.25 3.22
C ASN A 53 -12.92 -11.35 2.16
N LYS A 54 -12.01 -11.23 1.18
CA LYS A 54 -11.86 -12.25 0.14
C LYS A 54 -11.23 -13.55 0.65
N VAL A 55 -10.27 -13.44 1.59
CA VAL A 55 -9.67 -14.60 2.26
C VAL A 55 -10.72 -15.34 3.09
N GLU A 56 -11.52 -14.61 3.86
CA GLU A 56 -12.60 -15.18 4.67
C GLU A 56 -13.68 -15.87 3.84
N GLN A 57 -13.93 -15.38 2.61
CA GLN A 57 -14.86 -16.01 1.67
C GLN A 57 -14.27 -17.23 0.94
N GLY A 58 -13.01 -17.61 1.20
CA GLY A 58 -12.32 -18.70 0.50
C GLY A 58 -12.06 -18.43 -0.99
N LYS A 59 -12.07 -17.15 -1.40
CA LYS A 59 -11.97 -16.73 -2.81
C LYS A 59 -10.53 -16.39 -3.23
N THR A 60 -9.53 -16.74 -2.43
CA THR A 60 -8.12 -16.35 -2.65
C THR A 60 -7.16 -17.49 -2.34
N GLY A 61 -5.98 -17.47 -2.97
CA GLY A 61 -4.91 -18.43 -2.69
C GLY A 61 -3.96 -17.98 -1.57
N GLU A 62 -2.99 -18.84 -1.26
CA GLU A 62 -2.01 -18.71 -0.16
C GLU A 62 -1.30 -17.35 -0.11
N ARG A 63 -0.98 -16.78 -1.27
CA ARG A 63 -0.33 -15.46 -1.38
C ARG A 63 -1.15 -14.32 -0.74
N SER A 64 -2.48 -14.40 -0.79
CA SER A 64 -3.34 -13.38 -0.17
C SER A 64 -3.27 -13.45 1.35
N LEU A 65 -3.25 -14.67 1.90
CA LEU A 65 -3.07 -14.90 3.33
C LEU A 65 -1.66 -14.48 3.80
N GLU A 66 -0.63 -14.77 3.01
CA GLU A 66 0.73 -14.34 3.27
C GLU A 66 0.82 -12.81 3.39
N ILE A 67 0.21 -12.05 2.48
CA ILE A 67 0.22 -10.58 2.56
C ILE A 67 -0.47 -10.08 3.83
N LEU A 68 -1.57 -10.71 4.24
CA LEU A 68 -2.30 -10.30 5.44
C LEU A 68 -1.61 -10.67 6.75
N THR A 69 -0.80 -11.73 6.77
CA THR A 69 -0.13 -12.24 7.98
C THR A 69 1.34 -11.81 8.06
N HIS A 70 1.98 -11.62 6.91
CA HIS A 70 3.40 -11.28 6.75
C HIS A 70 3.57 -10.19 5.68
N PRO A 71 2.97 -9.00 5.84
CA PRO A 71 3.11 -7.93 4.87
C PRO A 71 4.57 -7.44 4.79
N THR A 72 5.01 -7.19 3.57
CA THR A 72 6.30 -6.63 3.20
C THR A 72 6.10 -5.45 2.24
N PRO A 73 7.04 -4.50 2.17
CA PRO A 73 6.95 -3.39 1.22
C PRO A 73 6.70 -3.82 -0.23
N ASP A 74 7.20 -5.00 -0.61
CA ASP A 74 7.10 -5.53 -1.97
C ASP A 74 5.76 -6.22 -2.26
N ASN A 75 5.12 -6.84 -1.26
CA ASN A 75 3.91 -7.64 -1.46
C ASN A 75 2.60 -6.87 -1.23
N VAL A 76 2.63 -5.77 -0.46
CA VAL A 76 1.43 -5.01 -0.07
C VAL A 76 0.75 -4.30 -1.25
N VAL A 77 1.43 -4.08 -2.37
CA VAL A 77 0.81 -3.52 -3.58
C VAL A 77 -0.41 -4.35 -4.02
N LEU A 78 -0.37 -5.67 -3.87
CA LEU A 78 -1.52 -6.52 -4.19
C LEU A 78 -2.70 -6.30 -3.24
N ALA A 79 -2.44 -5.95 -1.97
CA ALA A 79 -3.50 -5.59 -1.04
C ALA A 79 -4.18 -4.27 -1.43
N LEU A 80 -3.40 -3.30 -1.92
CA LEU A 80 -3.88 -1.99 -2.41
C LEU A 80 -4.72 -2.08 -3.69
N VAL A 81 -4.72 -3.23 -4.37
CA VAL A 81 -5.63 -3.47 -5.51
C VAL A 81 -7.08 -3.60 -5.06
N TYR A 82 -7.30 -4.07 -3.83
CA TYR A 82 -8.62 -4.22 -3.24
C TYR A 82 -8.99 -2.98 -2.44
N ARG A 83 -10.27 -2.89 -2.03
CA ARG A 83 -10.69 -1.86 -1.08
C ARG A 83 -9.78 -1.88 0.15
N VAL A 84 -9.31 -0.72 0.54
CA VAL A 84 -8.58 -0.50 1.78
C VAL A 84 -9.26 0.57 2.60
N GLU A 85 -8.96 0.60 3.88
CA GLU A 85 -9.22 1.74 4.76
C GLU A 85 -7.87 2.29 5.19
N HIS A 86 -7.76 3.61 5.28
CA HIS A 86 -6.50 4.25 5.64
C HIS A 86 -6.73 5.52 6.43
N GLU A 87 -5.78 5.86 7.29
CA GLU A 87 -5.79 7.10 8.06
C GLU A 87 -4.37 7.61 8.29
N ASN A 88 -4.26 8.91 8.61
CA ASN A 88 -3.00 9.47 9.05
C ASN A 88 -2.58 8.80 10.35
N PHE A 89 -1.31 8.42 10.44
CA PHE A 89 -0.80 7.67 11.56
C PHE A 89 0.52 8.26 12.05
N ALA A 90 0.57 8.61 13.33
CA ALA A 90 1.77 9.05 14.02
C ALA A 90 1.91 8.26 15.32
N THR A 91 3.09 7.71 15.56
CA THR A 91 3.38 6.94 16.77
C THR A 91 4.88 6.89 17.04
N VAL A 92 5.25 6.30 18.18
CA VAL A 92 6.62 5.91 18.50
C VAL A 92 6.72 4.39 18.44
N LEU A 93 7.61 3.88 17.59
CA LEU A 93 7.96 2.47 17.49
C LEU A 93 9.03 2.12 18.53
N ASP A 94 8.90 0.96 19.17
CA ASP A 94 9.93 0.32 19.97
C ASP A 94 10.69 -0.70 19.11
N LEU A 95 11.95 -0.44 18.80
CA LEU A 95 12.74 -1.32 17.94
C LEU A 95 13.00 -2.72 18.52
N ASP A 96 12.68 -2.96 19.79
CA ASP A 96 12.78 -4.28 20.43
C ASP A 96 11.50 -5.12 20.25
N GLN A 97 10.38 -4.49 19.88
CA GLN A 97 9.06 -5.13 19.77
C GLN A 97 8.45 -4.97 18.38
N ASP A 98 8.60 -3.78 17.81
CA ASP A 98 7.96 -3.36 16.57
C ASP A 98 8.86 -3.61 15.36
N LYS A 99 8.22 -4.04 14.28
CA LYS A 99 8.85 -4.09 12.97
C LYS A 99 9.19 -2.68 12.49
N CYS A 100 10.41 -2.47 12.02
CA CYS A 100 10.84 -1.19 11.46
C CYS A 100 11.84 -1.43 10.32
N ASP A 101 11.29 -1.71 9.14
CA ASP A 101 12.09 -1.98 7.94
C ASP A 101 12.36 -0.67 7.20
N LEU A 102 13.63 -0.35 6.94
CA LEU A 102 13.98 0.79 6.09
C LEU A 102 13.53 0.52 4.65
N ILE A 103 12.79 1.46 4.06
CA ILE A 103 12.37 1.37 2.67
C ILE A 103 12.99 2.48 1.82
N PRO A 104 13.34 2.20 0.55
CA PRO A 104 13.83 3.23 -0.35
C PRO A 104 12.79 4.35 -0.56
N PRO A 105 13.19 5.62 -0.72
CA PRO A 105 12.27 6.72 -0.99
C PRO A 105 11.34 6.48 -2.18
N LYS A 106 11.84 5.78 -3.20
CA LYS A 106 11.07 5.40 -4.38
C LYS A 106 9.95 4.38 -4.06
N VAL A 107 10.17 3.46 -3.12
CA VAL A 107 9.15 2.50 -2.67
C VAL A 107 8.13 3.23 -1.81
N TYR A 108 8.58 4.08 -0.87
CA TYR A 108 7.69 4.92 -0.07
C TYR A 108 6.78 5.79 -0.95
N ALA A 109 7.35 6.58 -1.87
CA ALA A 109 6.58 7.45 -2.75
C ALA A 109 5.57 6.70 -3.62
N MET A 110 5.88 5.45 -4.01
CA MET A 110 4.93 4.59 -4.70
C MET A 110 3.78 4.18 -3.77
N LEU A 111 4.06 3.62 -2.59
CA LEU A 111 3.02 3.16 -1.65
C LEU A 111 2.14 4.31 -1.15
N ASP A 112 2.77 5.43 -0.78
CA ASP A 112 2.08 6.67 -0.42
C ASP A 112 1.24 7.20 -1.59
N GLY A 113 1.78 7.16 -2.81
CA GLY A 113 1.05 7.54 -4.02
C GLY A 113 -0.19 6.69 -4.29
N TRP A 114 -0.19 5.39 -3.94
CA TRP A 114 -1.41 4.58 -4.06
C TRP A 114 -2.55 5.13 -3.22
N ILE A 115 -2.25 5.55 -1.99
CA ILE A 115 -3.26 6.09 -1.08
C ILE A 115 -3.59 7.55 -1.41
N ARG A 116 -2.58 8.41 -1.57
CA ARG A 116 -2.78 9.85 -1.85
C ARG A 116 -3.58 10.11 -3.11
N GLU A 117 -3.40 9.26 -4.13
CA GLU A 117 -4.10 9.40 -5.42
C GLU A 117 -5.43 8.62 -5.46
N SER A 118 -5.85 8.02 -4.34
CA SER A 118 -7.06 7.21 -4.17
C SER A 118 -7.22 6.10 -5.22
N LEU A 119 -6.11 5.45 -5.57
CA LEU A 119 -6.10 4.41 -6.60
C LEU A 119 -6.92 3.17 -6.22
N PRO A 120 -6.88 2.66 -4.97
CA PRO A 120 -7.73 1.55 -4.55
C PRO A 120 -9.22 1.83 -4.78
N GLU A 121 -9.68 3.06 -4.55
CA GLU A 121 -11.08 3.47 -4.69
C GLU A 121 -11.52 3.47 -6.16
N PHE A 122 -10.69 4.00 -7.07
CA PHE A 122 -10.97 3.96 -8.50
C PHE A 122 -11.03 2.52 -9.04
N ILE A 123 -10.08 1.66 -8.62
CA ILE A 123 -10.08 0.25 -9.02
C ILE A 123 -11.33 -0.44 -8.46
N ASN A 124 -11.63 -0.24 -7.18
CA ASN A 124 -12.80 -0.85 -6.55
C ASN A 124 -14.09 -0.46 -7.26
N THR A 125 -14.24 0.81 -7.65
CA THR A 125 -15.41 1.30 -8.42
C THR A 125 -15.58 0.56 -9.74
N VAL A 126 -14.49 0.31 -10.48
CA VAL A 126 -14.56 -0.46 -11.74
C VAL A 126 -14.90 -1.93 -11.50
N LEU A 127 -14.38 -2.51 -10.42
CA LEU A 127 -14.55 -3.94 -10.11
C LEU A 127 -15.90 -4.26 -9.46
N SER A 128 -16.54 -3.29 -8.79
CA SER A 128 -17.85 -3.47 -8.16
C SER A 128 -19.01 -3.34 -9.15
N LEU A 129 -18.79 -2.70 -10.30
CA LEU A 129 -19.84 -2.48 -11.30
C LEU A 129 -20.00 -3.69 -12.24
N PRO A 130 -21.24 -4.07 -12.61
CA PRO A 130 -21.48 -5.06 -13.65
C PRO A 130 -21.05 -4.53 -15.02
N PRO A 131 -20.79 -5.40 -16.02
CA PRO A 131 -20.56 -4.95 -17.39
C PRO A 131 -21.69 -4.02 -17.90
N GLY A 132 -21.33 -2.85 -18.41
CA GLY A 132 -22.29 -1.84 -18.87
C GLY A 132 -21.70 -0.43 -18.90
N ALA A 133 -22.54 0.54 -19.27
CA ALA A 133 -22.12 1.93 -19.48
C ALA A 133 -21.45 2.57 -18.25
N GLU A 134 -21.95 2.30 -17.05
CA GLU A 134 -21.38 2.81 -15.79
C GLU A 134 -19.96 2.28 -15.56
N ARG A 135 -19.75 0.99 -15.81
CA ARG A 135 -18.43 0.37 -15.68
C ARG A 135 -17.46 0.91 -16.73
N ASP A 136 -17.92 1.13 -17.95
CA ASP A 136 -17.10 1.71 -19.01
C ASP A 136 -16.70 3.15 -18.69
N GLU A 137 -17.61 3.92 -18.07
CA GLU A 137 -17.28 5.26 -17.58
C GLU A 137 -16.27 5.23 -16.43
N ALA A 138 -16.45 4.35 -15.44
CA ALA A 138 -15.48 4.16 -14.38
C ALA A 138 -14.09 3.77 -14.92
N LYS A 139 -14.02 2.94 -15.98
CA LYS A 139 -12.76 2.61 -16.67
C LYS A 139 -12.12 3.85 -17.30
N ARG A 140 -12.90 4.72 -17.94
CA ARG A 140 -12.38 5.99 -18.52
C ARG A 140 -11.84 6.91 -17.44
N VAL A 141 -12.56 7.06 -16.33
CA VAL A 141 -12.12 7.87 -15.18
C VAL A 141 -10.80 7.35 -14.61
N LEU A 142 -10.69 6.04 -14.36
CA LEU A 142 -9.45 5.43 -13.89
C LEU A 142 -8.30 5.61 -14.89
N LYS A 143 -8.58 5.46 -16.19
CA LYS A 143 -7.57 5.70 -17.25
C LYS A 143 -7.09 7.14 -17.25
N ASN A 144 -8.00 8.12 -17.19
CA ASN A 144 -7.65 9.54 -17.12
C ASN A 144 -6.82 9.84 -15.86
N ARG A 145 -7.19 9.25 -14.71
CA ARG A 145 -6.41 9.40 -13.48
C ARG A 145 -4.99 8.86 -13.66
N MET A 146 -4.86 7.64 -14.20
CA MET A 146 -3.56 7.04 -14.51
C MET A 146 -2.73 7.90 -15.47
N ASP A 147 -3.35 8.51 -16.48
CA ASP A 147 -2.65 9.30 -17.48
C ASP A 147 -2.09 10.62 -16.91
N THR A 148 -2.76 11.18 -15.90
CA THR A 148 -2.37 12.41 -15.20
C THR A 148 -1.36 12.22 -14.06
N LEU A 149 -1.02 10.97 -13.71
CA LEU A 149 -0.01 10.69 -12.68
C LEU A 149 1.38 11.20 -13.08
N ILE A 150 1.98 12.02 -12.21
CA ILE A 150 3.33 12.58 -12.41
C ILE A 150 4.40 11.53 -12.10
N ASP A 151 4.22 10.73 -11.04
CA ASP A 151 5.20 9.70 -10.66
C ASP A 151 5.18 8.53 -11.66
N LYS A 152 6.30 8.36 -12.37
CA LYS A 152 6.45 7.33 -13.42
C LYS A 152 6.36 5.91 -12.88
N ASN A 153 6.80 5.66 -11.64
CA ASN A 153 6.77 4.32 -11.05
C ASN A 153 5.35 3.97 -10.59
N LEU A 154 4.64 4.92 -9.99
CA LEU A 154 3.24 4.77 -9.64
C LEU A 154 2.40 4.51 -10.90
N LYS A 155 2.57 5.34 -11.93
CA LYS A 155 1.89 5.15 -13.23
C LYS A 155 2.15 3.78 -13.84
N ARG A 156 3.42 3.34 -13.86
CA ARG A 156 3.79 2.02 -14.38
C ARG A 156 3.17 0.87 -13.58
N THR A 157 3.14 1.00 -12.26
CA THR A 157 2.59 -0.04 -11.38
C THR A 157 1.07 -0.11 -11.52
N LEU A 158 0.39 1.04 -11.57
CA LEU A 158 -1.05 1.12 -11.85
C LEU A 158 -1.39 0.53 -13.21
N TYR A 159 -0.62 0.84 -14.26
CA TYR A 159 -0.83 0.26 -15.60
C TYR A 159 -0.75 -1.27 -15.59
N SER A 160 0.28 -1.82 -14.92
CA SER A 160 0.46 -3.27 -14.77
C SER A 160 -0.72 -3.94 -14.06
N VAL A 161 -1.20 -3.31 -12.98
CA VAL A 161 -2.38 -3.78 -12.22
C VAL A 161 -3.63 -3.72 -13.08
N CYS A 162 -3.90 -2.60 -13.75
CA CYS A 162 -5.08 -2.46 -14.61
C CYS A 162 -5.08 -3.47 -15.77
N ARG A 163 -3.92 -3.79 -16.35
CA ARG A 163 -3.77 -4.88 -17.33
C ARG A 163 -4.07 -6.24 -16.73
N SER A 164 -3.52 -6.58 -15.57
CA SER A 164 -3.73 -7.89 -14.94
C SER A 164 -5.19 -8.13 -14.54
N LEU A 165 -5.90 -7.06 -14.18
CA LEU A 165 -7.33 -7.07 -13.87
C LEU A 165 -8.24 -7.02 -15.11
N LYS A 166 -7.68 -6.95 -16.33
CA LYS A 166 -8.43 -6.79 -17.59
C LYS A 166 -9.33 -5.53 -17.58
N ILE A 167 -8.88 -4.48 -16.89
CA ILE A 167 -9.49 -3.14 -16.90
C ILE A 167 -9.07 -2.42 -18.18
N LEU A 168 -7.78 -2.48 -18.49
CA LEU A 168 -7.18 -1.99 -19.73
C LEU A 168 -6.93 -3.19 -20.65
N ASN A 169 -7.51 -3.13 -21.84
CA ASN A 169 -7.24 -4.08 -22.93
C ASN A 169 -5.92 -3.71 -23.63
#